data_AF-A0A1J4WZQ9-F1
#
_entry.id   AF-A0A1J4WZQ9-F1
#
_cell.length_a   1.000
_cell.length_b   1.000
_cell.length_c   1.000
_cell.angle_alpha   90.00
_cell.angle_beta   90.00
_cell.angle_gamma   90.00
#
_symmetry.space_group_name_H-M   'P 1'
#
loop_
_entity.id
_entity.type
_entity.pdbx_description
1 polymer ?
#
loop_
_entity_poly.entity_id
_entity_poly.type
_entity_poly.pdbx_seq_one_letter_code
_entity_poly.pdbx_strand_id
1 'polypeptide(L)'
;MKGFLCFLFAALCFFYSYTLSEAGVTMRLMAVNPADSEQVVPIKVYLPVEVKPEDVIYRGDLEVAYDAQQGSYYVFGEFLLKPKETLEKEVEIKDVWVIDSEQVAMLRQEAKEVLEGFRKTGYFERASLLYDGIERKLKEVEEMQDLSSASPGYKISNYRNCLSLLNSARSDLVTAKTLLSDVSPRGLAKFTWRIILFIVIFLGVLGAGSFYIWQRQARLESEPKPQE
;
A
#
# COMPACT_ATOMS: atom_id res chain seq x y z
N MET A 1 -8.05 53.34 1.75
CA MET A 1 -8.51 52.03 2.27
C MET A 1 -9.44 51.30 1.29
N LYS A 2 -9.12 51.29 -0.02
CA LYS A 2 -9.88 50.59 -1.08
C LYS A 2 -9.01 49.74 -2.02
N GLY A 3 -7.68 49.88 -1.96
CA GLY A 3 -6.75 49.13 -2.82
C GLY A 3 -6.21 47.82 -2.22
N PHE A 4 -6.39 47.59 -0.91
CA PHE A 4 -5.83 46.40 -0.24
C PHE A 4 -6.79 45.20 -0.22
N LEU A 5 -8.10 45.43 -0.43
CA LEU A 5 -9.11 44.37 -0.47
C LEU A 5 -9.20 43.65 -1.82
N CYS A 6 -8.69 44.26 -2.91
CA CYS A 6 -8.73 43.65 -4.25
C CYS A 6 -7.57 42.68 -4.51
N PHE A 7 -6.45 42.79 -3.80
CA PHE A 7 -5.31 41.88 -4.00
C PHE A 7 -5.47 40.55 -3.27
N LEU A 8 -6.29 40.50 -2.21
CA LEU A 8 -6.52 39.27 -1.42
C LEU A 8 -7.59 38.35 -2.03
N PHE A 9 -8.39 38.83 -2.99
CA PHE A 9 -9.40 38.01 -3.69
C PHE A 9 -8.87 37.41 -5.00
N ALA A 10 -7.80 37.96 -5.58
CA ALA A 10 -7.18 37.43 -6.81
C ALA A 10 -6.23 36.25 -6.56
N ALA A 11 -5.69 36.11 -5.33
CA ALA A 11 -4.78 35.01 -4.97
C ALA A 11 -5.51 33.70 -4.58
N LEU A 12 -6.81 33.74 -4.32
CA LEU A 12 -7.61 32.58 -3.90
C LEU A 12 -8.27 31.83 -5.08
N CYS A 13 -8.21 32.36 -6.30
CA CYS A 13 -8.73 31.70 -7.50
C CYS A 13 -7.68 30.93 -8.31
N PHE A 14 -6.38 31.04 -7.97
CA PHE A 14 -5.33 30.31 -8.69
C PHE A 14 -5.06 28.90 -8.14
N PHE A 15 -5.76 28.48 -7.07
CA PHE A 15 -5.53 27.18 -6.42
C PHE A 15 -6.53 26.09 -6.79
N TYR A 16 -7.53 26.37 -7.63
CA TYR A 16 -8.56 25.39 -7.97
C TYR A 16 -8.81 25.39 -9.47
N SER A 17 -7.90 24.78 -10.22
CA SER A 17 -8.20 24.06 -11.47
C SER A 17 -6.90 23.46 -12.03
N TYR A 18 -6.29 22.52 -11.29
CA TYR A 18 -5.66 21.43 -12.01
C TYR A 18 -6.79 20.51 -12.43
N THR A 19 -7.42 20.79 -13.57
CA THR A 19 -8.11 19.72 -14.29
C THR A 19 -7.00 18.78 -14.75
N LEU A 20 -6.69 17.80 -13.92
CA LEU A 20 -5.94 16.64 -14.38
C LEU A 20 -6.76 16.11 -15.55
N SER A 21 -6.24 16.27 -16.77
CA SER A 21 -6.82 15.63 -17.94
C SER A 21 -6.67 14.15 -17.69
N GLU A 22 -7.68 13.55 -17.08
CA GLU A 22 -7.69 12.13 -16.76
C GLU A 22 -7.71 11.40 -18.09
N ALA A 23 -6.65 10.64 -18.36
CA ALA A 23 -6.53 9.93 -19.62
C ALA A 23 -7.71 8.96 -19.74
N GLY A 24 -8.48 9.07 -20.81
CA GLY A 24 -9.54 8.12 -21.14
C GLY A 24 -8.98 6.95 -21.97
N VAL A 25 -9.61 5.80 -21.83
CA VAL A 25 -9.39 4.61 -22.65
C VAL A 25 -10.66 4.36 -23.46
N THR A 26 -10.55 4.51 -24.78
CA THR A 26 -11.67 4.31 -25.71
C THR A 26 -11.67 2.87 -26.26
N MET A 27 -12.75 2.15 -26.03
CA MET A 27 -13.03 0.86 -26.63
C MET A 27 -13.94 1.04 -27.84
N ARG A 28 -13.51 0.52 -29.00
CA ARG A 28 -14.31 0.49 -30.23
C ARG A 28 -14.99 -0.86 -30.39
N LEU A 29 -16.29 -0.82 -30.60
CA LEU A 29 -17.18 -1.96 -30.77
C LEU A 29 -17.70 -1.96 -32.20
N MET A 30 -17.64 -3.11 -32.87
CA MET A 30 -18.16 -3.28 -34.22
C MET A 30 -19.27 -4.31 -34.21
N ALA A 31 -20.46 -3.92 -34.67
CA ALA A 31 -21.56 -4.83 -34.94
C ALA A 31 -21.83 -4.87 -36.44
N VAL A 32 -21.97 -6.05 -37.00
CA VAL A 32 -22.18 -6.25 -38.44
C VAL A 32 -23.46 -7.03 -38.63
N ASN A 33 -24.30 -6.60 -39.57
CA ASN A 33 -25.39 -7.41 -40.09
C ASN A 33 -24.90 -8.25 -41.28
N PRO A 34 -24.66 -9.57 -41.11
CA PRO A 34 -24.21 -10.41 -42.22
C PRO A 34 -25.32 -10.77 -43.22
N ALA A 35 -26.59 -10.52 -42.89
CA ALA A 35 -27.74 -10.92 -43.71
C ALA A 35 -28.01 -9.96 -44.87
N ASP A 36 -28.82 -10.42 -45.82
CA ASP A 36 -29.31 -9.63 -46.96
C ASP A 36 -30.64 -8.91 -46.64
N SER A 37 -31.12 -9.03 -45.40
CA SER A 37 -32.32 -8.38 -44.88
C SER A 37 -32.01 -7.56 -43.63
N GLU A 38 -32.89 -6.60 -43.30
CA GLU A 38 -32.84 -5.88 -42.03
C GLU A 38 -33.01 -6.85 -40.84
N GLN A 39 -32.20 -6.69 -39.80
CA GLN A 39 -32.33 -7.43 -38.55
C GLN A 39 -31.82 -6.62 -37.35
N VAL A 40 -32.35 -6.95 -36.18
CA VAL A 40 -31.86 -6.42 -34.90
C VAL A 40 -30.62 -7.20 -34.50
N VAL A 41 -29.50 -6.49 -34.37
CA VAL A 41 -28.21 -7.06 -33.94
C VAL A 41 -27.95 -6.66 -32.49
N PRO A 42 -27.85 -7.63 -31.55
CA PRO A 42 -27.50 -7.33 -30.18
C PRO A 42 -26.00 -7.11 -30.04
N ILE A 43 -25.63 -6.06 -29.32
CA ILE A 43 -24.28 -5.80 -28.85
C ILE A 43 -24.23 -6.15 -27.37
N LYS A 44 -23.27 -6.98 -26.96
CA LYS A 44 -22.94 -7.23 -25.55
C LYS A 44 -21.44 -7.43 -25.41
N VAL A 45 -20.78 -6.54 -24.69
CA VAL A 45 -19.33 -6.63 -24.44
C VAL A 45 -19.03 -6.38 -22.97
N TYR A 46 -18.27 -7.30 -22.38
CA TYR A 46 -17.82 -7.18 -21.00
C TYR A 46 -16.71 -6.15 -20.87
N LEU A 47 -16.82 -5.33 -19.84
CA LEU A 47 -15.78 -4.42 -19.42
C LEU A 47 -14.74 -5.19 -18.59
N PRO A 48 -13.48 -4.72 -18.54
CA PRO A 48 -12.50 -5.28 -17.62
C PRO A 48 -13.03 -5.26 -16.18
N VAL A 49 -12.70 -6.30 -15.41
CA VAL A 49 -13.23 -6.51 -14.04
C VAL A 49 -12.90 -5.37 -13.06
N GLU A 50 -11.87 -4.59 -13.38
CA GLU A 50 -11.42 -3.44 -12.60
C GLU A 50 -12.31 -2.20 -12.78
N VAL A 51 -13.11 -2.15 -13.86
CA VAL A 51 -13.93 -1.01 -14.25
C VAL A 51 -15.28 -1.05 -13.54
N LYS A 52 -15.68 0.08 -12.95
CA LYS A 52 -16.99 0.28 -12.34
C LYS A 52 -17.89 1.14 -13.23
N PRO A 53 -19.21 1.20 -12.96
CA PRO A 53 -20.13 2.03 -13.74
C PRO A 53 -19.76 3.51 -13.70
N GLU A 54 -19.18 3.98 -12.60
CA GLU A 54 -18.76 5.36 -12.43
C GLU A 54 -17.53 5.71 -13.28
N ASP A 55 -16.76 4.70 -13.71
CA ASP A 55 -15.59 4.87 -14.56
C ASP A 55 -15.96 4.96 -16.05
N VAL A 56 -17.22 4.67 -16.43
CA VAL A 56 -17.70 4.78 -17.80
C VAL A 56 -18.06 6.24 -18.10
N ILE A 57 -17.17 6.94 -18.81
CA ILE A 57 -17.29 8.36 -19.16
C ILE A 57 -18.31 8.56 -20.29
N TYR A 58 -18.23 7.74 -21.33
CA TYR A 58 -19.12 7.80 -22.48
C TYR A 58 -19.55 6.39 -22.90
N ARG A 59 -20.84 6.23 -23.20
CA ARG A 59 -21.44 4.96 -23.63
C ARG A 59 -22.45 5.09 -24.76
N GLY A 60 -22.62 6.30 -25.30
CA GLY A 60 -23.64 6.58 -26.31
C GLY A 60 -25.04 6.12 -25.86
N ASP A 61 -25.65 5.28 -26.69
CA ASP A 61 -26.96 4.63 -26.52
C ASP A 61 -26.87 3.20 -25.95
N LEU A 62 -25.70 2.77 -25.48
CA LEU A 62 -25.53 1.52 -24.77
C LEU A 62 -25.88 1.67 -23.29
N GLU A 63 -26.45 0.61 -22.74
CA GLU A 63 -26.73 0.47 -21.31
C GLU A 63 -25.61 -0.30 -20.60
N VAL A 64 -25.44 -0.07 -19.30
CA VAL A 64 -24.46 -0.78 -18.46
C VAL A 64 -25.21 -1.65 -17.46
N ALA A 65 -24.85 -2.92 -17.38
CA ALA A 65 -25.38 -3.85 -16.39
C ALA A 65 -24.26 -4.67 -15.75
N TYR A 66 -24.56 -5.27 -14.59
CA TYR A 66 -23.65 -6.14 -13.86
C TYR A 66 -24.06 -7.60 -14.04
N ASP A 67 -23.11 -8.47 -14.35
CA ASP A 67 -23.31 -9.91 -14.36
C ASP A 67 -22.70 -10.51 -13.09
N ALA A 68 -23.54 -10.95 -12.16
CA ALA A 68 -23.10 -11.53 -10.89
C ALA A 68 -22.39 -12.88 -11.03
N GLN A 69 -22.61 -13.62 -12.13
CA GLN A 69 -21.91 -14.90 -12.36
C GLN A 69 -20.49 -14.65 -12.87
N GLN A 70 -20.33 -13.67 -13.76
CA GLN A 70 -19.03 -13.29 -14.31
C GLN A 70 -18.25 -12.30 -13.44
N GLY A 71 -18.93 -11.67 -12.47
CA GLY A 71 -18.33 -10.70 -11.56
C GLY A 71 -17.89 -9.39 -12.25
N SER A 72 -18.48 -9.06 -13.41
CA SER A 72 -18.05 -7.92 -14.24
C SER A 72 -19.22 -7.14 -14.79
N TYR A 73 -18.95 -5.86 -15.09
CA TYR A 73 -19.90 -5.02 -15.81
C TYR A 73 -19.81 -5.29 -17.31
N TYR A 74 -20.90 -5.06 -18.02
CA TYR A 74 -20.94 -5.14 -19.48
C TYR A 74 -21.80 -4.01 -20.05
N VAL A 75 -21.44 -3.60 -21.26
CA VAL A 75 -22.22 -2.70 -22.08
C VAL A 75 -23.08 -3.49 -23.05
N PHE A 76 -24.33 -3.08 -23.25
CA PHE A 76 -25.22 -3.76 -24.18
C PHE A 76 -26.23 -2.83 -24.84
N GLY A 77 -26.79 -3.28 -25.96
CA GLY A 77 -27.84 -2.58 -26.71
C GLY A 77 -28.28 -3.39 -27.92
N GLU A 78 -29.44 -3.06 -28.46
CA GLU A 78 -29.99 -3.70 -29.65
C GLU A 78 -30.19 -2.66 -30.76
N PHE A 79 -29.68 -2.96 -31.95
CA PHE A 79 -29.68 -2.02 -33.08
C PHE A 79 -30.26 -2.66 -34.32
N LEU A 80 -31.25 -2.01 -34.92
CA LEU A 80 -31.75 -2.41 -36.24
C LEU A 80 -30.73 -2.00 -37.30
N LEU A 81 -30.16 -2.99 -37.99
CA LEU A 81 -29.14 -2.78 -39.02
C LEU A 81 -29.67 -3.22 -40.40
N LYS A 82 -29.36 -2.42 -41.41
CA LYS A 82 -29.61 -2.72 -42.83
C LYS A 82 -28.77 -3.89 -43.32
N PRO A 83 -29.14 -4.50 -44.46
CA PRO A 83 -28.34 -5.54 -45.10
C PRO A 83 -26.88 -5.10 -45.24
N LYS A 84 -25.95 -5.92 -44.75
CA LYS A 84 -24.50 -5.65 -44.78
C LYS A 84 -24.04 -4.38 -44.06
N GLU A 85 -24.88 -3.76 -43.24
CA GLU A 85 -24.48 -2.57 -42.47
C GLU A 85 -23.53 -2.95 -41.33
N THR A 86 -22.50 -2.11 -41.15
CA THR A 86 -21.59 -2.15 -40.01
C THR A 86 -21.85 -0.93 -39.15
N LEU A 87 -22.17 -1.16 -37.88
CA LEU A 87 -22.34 -0.13 -36.87
C LEU A 87 -21.12 -0.11 -35.96
N GLU A 88 -20.46 1.04 -35.89
CA GLU A 88 -19.39 1.31 -34.94
C GLU A 88 -19.95 2.02 -33.71
N LYS A 89 -19.58 1.55 -32.52
CA LYS A 89 -19.88 2.19 -31.23
C LYS A 89 -18.59 2.41 -30.47
N GLU A 90 -18.56 3.46 -29.67
CA GLU A 90 -17.42 3.78 -28.81
C GLU A 90 -17.89 3.83 -27.37
N VAL A 91 -17.08 3.25 -26.49
CA VAL A 91 -17.23 3.35 -25.04
C VAL A 91 -15.94 3.94 -24.49
N GLU A 92 -16.05 5.08 -23.82
CA GLU A 92 -14.92 5.73 -23.16
C GLU A 92 -14.97 5.43 -21.68
N ILE A 93 -13.84 4.96 -21.17
CA ILE A 93 -13.67 4.56 -19.77
C ILE A 93 -12.50 5.36 -19.20
N LYS A 94 -12.63 5.81 -17.96
CA LYS A 94 -11.54 6.40 -17.19
C LYS A 94 -10.37 5.40 -17.09
N ASP A 95 -9.14 5.88 -17.23
CA ASP A 95 -7.96 5.05 -17.02
C ASP A 95 -7.79 4.73 -15.53
N VAL A 96 -8.28 3.56 -15.14
CA VAL A 96 -8.19 3.01 -13.78
C VAL A 96 -6.95 2.13 -13.58
N TRP A 97 -6.12 1.95 -14.61
CA TRP A 97 -5.00 1.01 -14.62
C TRP A 97 -3.67 1.67 -14.23
N VAL A 98 -3.72 2.54 -13.23
CA VAL A 98 -2.57 3.28 -12.73
C VAL A 98 -2.24 2.83 -11.32
N ILE A 99 -0.97 2.52 -11.07
CA ILE A 99 -0.45 2.29 -9.72
C ILE A 99 -0.03 3.63 -9.15
N ASP A 100 -0.54 3.95 -7.96
CA ASP A 100 -0.15 5.14 -7.22
C ASP A 100 1.35 5.08 -6.85
N SER A 101 2.11 6.09 -7.28
CA SER A 101 3.54 6.19 -7.01
C SER A 101 3.84 6.38 -5.52
N GLU A 102 2.93 6.99 -4.77
CA GLU A 102 3.04 7.12 -3.31
C GLU A 102 2.99 5.75 -2.64
N GLN A 103 2.13 4.85 -3.12
CA GLN A 103 2.06 3.48 -2.61
C GLN A 103 3.38 2.72 -2.81
N VAL A 104 4.01 2.87 -3.98
CA VAL A 104 5.32 2.26 -4.26
C VAL A 104 6.40 2.84 -3.34
N ALA A 105 6.42 4.18 -3.19
CA ALA A 105 7.37 4.88 -2.33
C ALA A 105 7.23 4.48 -0.85
N MET A 106 6.00 4.36 -0.33
CA MET A 106 5.75 3.91 1.04
C MET A 106 6.26 2.48 1.26
N LEU A 107 6.01 1.56 0.32
CA LEU A 107 6.48 0.18 0.46
C LEU A 107 8.01 0.09 0.45
N ARG A 108 8.66 0.87 -0.42
CA ARG A 108 10.12 1.00 -0.48
C ARG A 108 10.69 1.52 0.83
N GLN A 109 10.10 2.59 1.37
CA GLN A 109 10.52 3.21 2.61
C GLN A 109 10.38 2.22 3.79
N GLU A 110 9.27 1.50 3.86
CA GLU A 110 9.04 0.49 4.89
C GLU A 110 10.05 -0.67 4.80
N ALA A 111 10.36 -1.14 3.58
CA ALA A 111 11.37 -2.16 3.38
C ALA A 111 12.77 -1.71 3.83
N LYS A 112 13.11 -0.44 3.58
CA LYS A 112 14.36 0.16 4.04
C LYS A 112 14.43 0.21 5.57
N GLU A 113 13.36 0.64 6.23
CA GLU A 113 13.30 0.69 7.70
C GLU A 113 13.44 -0.70 8.34
N VAL A 114 12.86 -1.72 7.72
CA VAL A 114 13.02 -3.11 8.16
C VAL A 114 14.47 -3.55 8.02
N LEU A 115 15.14 -3.27 6.89
CA LEU A 115 16.56 -3.58 6.68
C LEU A 115 17.47 -2.90 7.69
N GLU A 116 17.23 -1.61 7.97
CA GLU A 116 17.94 -0.86 9.02
C GLU A 116 17.86 -1.56 10.37
N GLY A 117 16.71 -2.19 10.63
CA GLY A 117 16.49 -2.98 11.82
C GLY A 117 17.42 -4.18 12.00
N PHE A 118 17.97 -4.72 10.92
CA PHE A 118 18.88 -5.86 10.93
C PHE A 118 20.36 -5.47 11.06
N ARG A 119 20.76 -4.19 10.95
CA ARG A 119 22.17 -3.76 10.85
C ARG A 119 23.13 -4.33 11.91
N LYS A 120 22.62 -4.65 13.09
CA LYS A 120 23.40 -5.17 14.24
C LYS A 120 23.13 -6.65 14.53
N THR A 121 22.50 -7.35 13.60
CA THR A 121 22.13 -8.76 13.72
C THR A 121 22.96 -9.60 12.76
N GLY A 122 23.17 -10.89 13.08
CA GLY A 122 23.80 -11.83 12.17
C GLY A 122 22.98 -12.14 10.91
N TYR A 123 21.75 -11.61 10.81
CA TYR A 123 20.83 -11.84 9.71
C TYR A 123 20.83 -10.70 8.69
N PHE A 124 21.68 -9.69 8.85
CA PHE A 124 21.72 -8.52 7.98
C PHE A 124 21.92 -8.87 6.51
N GLU A 125 22.82 -9.78 6.18
CA GLU A 125 23.08 -10.20 4.80
C GLU A 125 21.83 -10.83 4.16
N ARG A 126 21.17 -11.73 4.89
CA ARG A 126 19.91 -12.34 4.43
C ARG A 126 18.80 -11.31 4.27
N ALA A 127 18.70 -10.35 5.17
CA ALA A 127 17.72 -9.26 5.07
C ALA A 127 18.03 -8.33 3.88
N SER A 128 19.29 -8.09 3.56
CA SER A 128 19.71 -7.31 2.39
C SER A 128 19.22 -7.97 1.10
N LEU A 129 19.37 -9.28 0.97
CA LEU A 129 18.87 -10.01 -0.21
C LEU A 129 17.35 -9.89 -0.39
N LEU A 130 16.59 -9.91 0.71
CA LEU A 130 15.14 -9.68 0.66
C LEU A 130 14.83 -8.23 0.24
N TYR A 131 15.53 -7.26 0.79
CA TYR A 131 15.38 -5.85 0.43
C TYR A 131 15.69 -5.61 -1.07
N ASP A 132 16.80 -6.13 -1.57
CA ASP A 132 17.18 -6.00 -2.99
C ASP A 132 16.14 -6.66 -3.90
N GLY A 133 15.57 -7.79 -3.47
CA GLY A 133 14.47 -8.45 -4.15
C GLY A 133 13.19 -7.60 -4.22
N ILE A 134 12.83 -6.94 -3.12
CA ILE A 134 11.71 -5.99 -3.04
C ILE A 134 11.98 -4.79 -3.95
N GLU A 135 13.15 -4.16 -3.83
CA GLU A 135 13.51 -2.96 -4.58
C GLU A 135 13.48 -3.21 -6.09
N ARG A 136 14.01 -4.36 -6.54
CA ARG A 136 13.94 -4.74 -7.95
C ARG A 136 12.50 -4.85 -8.45
N LYS A 137 11.60 -5.48 -7.69
CA LYS A 137 10.19 -5.61 -8.06
C LYS A 137 9.49 -4.25 -8.12
N LEU A 138 9.78 -3.36 -7.17
CA LEU A 138 9.21 -2.01 -7.14
C LEU A 138 9.70 -1.16 -8.32
N LYS A 139 10.99 -1.26 -8.64
CA LYS A 139 11.56 -0.59 -9.83
C LYS A 139 10.92 -1.10 -11.12
N GLU A 140 10.71 -2.41 -11.23
CA GLU A 140 10.02 -3.01 -12.39
C GLU A 140 8.58 -2.50 -12.52
N VAL A 141 7.86 -2.28 -11.42
CA VAL A 141 6.52 -1.66 -11.44
C VAL A 141 6.58 -0.23 -11.98
N GLU A 142 7.53 0.58 -11.52
CA GLU A 142 7.72 1.96 -12.00
C GLU A 142 8.07 1.98 -13.50
N GLU A 143 9.01 1.13 -13.93
CA GLU A 143 9.39 0.99 -15.33
C GLU A 143 8.20 0.56 -16.21
N MET A 144 7.37 -0.39 -15.75
CA MET A 144 6.18 -0.83 -16.48
C MET A 144 5.08 0.22 -16.57
N GLN A 145 4.98 1.13 -15.60
CA GLN A 145 4.06 2.27 -15.59
C GLN A 145 4.54 3.42 -16.49
N ASP A 146 5.86 3.63 -16.56
CA ASP A 146 6.47 4.65 -17.43
C ASP A 146 6.40 4.31 -18.92
N LEU A 147 6.24 3.02 -19.26
CA LEU A 147 6.08 2.56 -20.63
C LEU A 147 4.75 3.08 -21.22
N SER A 148 4.82 4.15 -22.00
CA SER A 148 3.67 4.68 -22.75
C SER A 148 3.30 3.72 -23.88
N SER A 149 2.42 2.76 -23.62
CA SER A 149 1.80 1.96 -24.68
C SER A 149 0.46 2.59 -25.10
N ALA A 150 0.18 2.60 -26.41
CA ALA A 150 -1.03 3.17 -26.97
C ALA A 150 -2.26 2.24 -26.88
N SER A 151 -2.11 0.95 -26.54
CA SER A 151 -3.23 0.00 -26.59
C SER A 151 -3.89 -0.24 -25.22
N PRO A 152 -5.23 -0.18 -25.12
CA PRO A 152 -5.97 -0.50 -23.90
C PRO A 152 -5.62 -1.87 -23.30
N GLY A 153 -5.54 -2.90 -24.14
CA GLY A 153 -5.26 -4.28 -23.70
C GLY A 153 -3.89 -4.43 -23.05
N TYR A 154 -2.87 -3.72 -23.56
CA TYR A 154 -1.54 -3.74 -22.96
C TYR A 154 -1.53 -3.03 -21.60
N LYS A 155 -2.20 -1.88 -21.46
CA LYS A 155 -2.33 -1.18 -20.16
C LYS A 155 -2.96 -2.09 -19.10
N ILE A 156 -4.06 -2.76 -19.43
CA ILE A 156 -4.75 -3.70 -18.54
C ILE A 156 -3.81 -4.84 -18.12
N SER A 157 -3.10 -5.44 -19.08
CA SER A 157 -2.16 -6.53 -18.82
C SER A 157 -1.01 -6.10 -17.90
N ASN A 158 -0.38 -4.96 -18.22
CA ASN A 158 0.71 -4.40 -17.41
C ASN A 158 0.26 -4.09 -15.99
N TYR A 159 -0.91 -3.50 -15.82
CA TYR A 159 -1.46 -3.22 -14.50
C TYR A 159 -1.61 -4.50 -13.66
N ARG A 160 -2.15 -5.58 -14.23
CA ARG A 160 -2.27 -6.87 -13.53
C ARG A 160 -0.90 -7.47 -13.17
N ASN A 161 0.09 -7.33 -14.05
CA ASN A 161 1.46 -7.74 -13.76
C ASN A 161 2.07 -6.90 -12.63
N CYS A 162 1.86 -5.58 -12.65
CA CYS A 162 2.30 -4.67 -11.60
C CYS A 162 1.67 -5.02 -10.25
N LEU A 163 0.37 -5.33 -10.22
CA LEU A 163 -0.31 -5.79 -9.00
C LEU A 163 0.31 -7.09 -8.46
N SER A 164 0.67 -8.03 -9.33
CA SER A 164 1.36 -9.26 -8.94
C SER A 164 2.73 -8.98 -8.32
N LEU A 165 3.53 -8.10 -8.93
CA LEU A 165 4.84 -7.68 -8.42
C LEU A 165 4.72 -6.98 -7.06
N LEU A 166 3.76 -6.06 -6.91
CA LEU A 166 3.49 -5.38 -5.64
C LEU A 166 3.09 -6.34 -4.53
N ASN A 167 2.21 -7.31 -4.83
CA ASN A 167 1.81 -8.31 -3.86
C ASN A 167 2.98 -9.22 -3.45
N SER A 168 3.84 -9.58 -4.39
CA SER A 168 5.06 -10.33 -4.10
C SER A 168 6.03 -9.51 -3.23
N ALA A 169 6.23 -8.23 -3.53
CA ALA A 169 7.05 -7.32 -2.72
C ALA A 169 6.51 -7.16 -1.29
N ARG A 170 5.18 -7.04 -1.13
CA ARG A 170 4.52 -7.02 0.19
C ARG A 170 4.75 -8.33 0.96
N SER A 171 4.64 -9.47 0.30
CA SER A 171 4.87 -10.77 0.92
C SER A 171 6.32 -10.92 1.41
N ASP A 172 7.29 -10.48 0.61
CA ASP A 172 8.70 -10.48 1.00
C ASP A 172 8.94 -9.53 2.19
N LEU A 173 8.29 -8.36 2.20
CA LEU A 173 8.38 -7.42 3.31
C LEU A 173 7.80 -8.00 4.60
N VAL A 174 6.66 -8.69 4.52
CA VAL A 174 6.09 -9.40 5.67
C VAL A 174 7.07 -10.46 6.18
N THR A 175 7.71 -11.20 5.27
CA THR A 175 8.74 -12.19 5.63
C THR A 175 9.96 -11.54 6.29
N ALA A 176 10.41 -10.38 5.81
CA ALA A 176 11.49 -9.63 6.43
C ALA A 176 11.11 -9.13 7.84
N LYS A 177 9.86 -8.65 8.03
CA LYS A 177 9.35 -8.23 9.33
C LYS A 177 9.27 -9.37 10.34
N THR A 178 8.79 -10.55 9.93
CA THR A 178 8.71 -11.72 10.82
C THR A 178 10.10 -12.21 11.22
N LEU A 179 11.04 -12.27 10.28
CA LEU A 179 12.43 -12.56 10.59
C LEU A 179 13.01 -11.53 11.58
N LEU A 180 12.67 -10.24 11.42
CA LEU A 180 13.16 -9.20 12.30
C LEU A 180 12.65 -9.36 13.74
N SER A 181 11.36 -9.69 13.89
CA SER A 181 10.78 -9.93 15.22
C SER A 181 11.43 -11.10 15.94
N ASP A 182 11.85 -12.14 15.21
CA ASP A 182 12.48 -13.32 15.79
C ASP A 182 13.91 -13.03 16.26
N VAL A 183 14.66 -12.22 15.50
CA VAL A 183 16.10 -12.01 15.73
C VAL A 183 16.41 -10.76 16.55
N SER A 184 15.43 -9.87 16.74
CA SER A 184 15.60 -8.59 17.43
C SER A 184 14.84 -8.58 18.77
N PRO A 185 15.37 -9.20 19.85
CA PRO A 185 14.84 -9.04 21.19
C PRO A 185 15.26 -7.65 21.74
N ARG A 186 14.88 -6.57 21.06
CA ARG A 186 15.29 -5.19 21.38
C ARG A 186 14.89 -4.73 22.78
N GLY A 187 13.94 -5.41 23.42
CA GLY A 187 13.48 -5.10 24.77
C GLY A 187 14.09 -5.96 25.88
N LEU A 188 14.26 -7.26 25.65
CA LEU A 188 14.51 -8.22 26.75
C LEU A 188 15.89 -8.08 27.38
N ALA A 189 16.96 -7.95 26.58
CA ALA A 189 18.31 -7.90 27.14
C ALA A 189 18.55 -6.66 28.03
N LYS A 190 18.09 -5.47 27.60
CA LYS A 190 18.18 -4.25 28.41
C LYS A 190 17.29 -4.30 29.65
N PHE A 191 16.12 -4.94 29.55
CA PHE A 191 15.20 -5.09 30.67
C PHE A 191 15.74 -6.08 31.72
N THR A 192 16.28 -7.22 31.29
CA THR A 192 16.93 -8.21 32.17
C THR A 192 18.11 -7.60 32.92
N TRP A 193 18.96 -6.81 32.26
CA TRP A 193 20.10 -6.16 32.93
C TRP A 193 19.66 -5.10 33.96
N ARG A 194 18.59 -4.35 33.67
CA ARG A 194 17.97 -3.43 34.65
C ARG A 194 17.42 -4.19 35.87
N ILE A 195 16.78 -5.34 35.67
CA ILE A 195 16.27 -6.16 36.77
C ILE A 195 17.42 -6.70 37.62
N ILE A 196 18.47 -7.24 37.00
CA ILE A 196 19.64 -7.75 37.73
C ILE A 196 20.27 -6.64 38.58
N LEU A 197 20.48 -5.46 38.01
CA LEU A 197 21.03 -4.30 38.74
C LEU A 197 20.14 -3.92 39.94
N PHE A 198 18.82 -3.91 39.76
CA PHE A 198 17.87 -3.59 40.84
C PHE A 198 17.94 -4.63 41.97
N ILE A 199 18.01 -5.92 41.64
CA ILE A 199 18.14 -7.01 42.62
C ILE A 199 19.45 -6.90 43.40
N VAL A 200 20.57 -6.62 42.73
CA VAL A 200 21.89 -6.47 43.38
C VAL A 200 21.89 -5.29 44.34
N ILE A 201 21.34 -4.14 43.94
CA ILE A 201 21.23 -2.96 44.81
C ILE A 201 20.33 -3.26 46.01
N PHE A 202 19.18 -3.90 45.79
CA PHE A 202 18.24 -4.24 46.84
C PHE A 202 18.85 -5.19 47.88
N LEU A 203 19.53 -6.24 47.43
CA LEU A 203 20.27 -7.17 48.31
C LEU A 203 21.40 -6.46 49.07
N GLY A 204 22.11 -5.53 48.41
CA GLY A 204 23.14 -4.71 49.06
C GLY A 204 22.59 -3.85 50.20
N VAL A 205 21.43 -3.22 49.99
CA VAL A 205 20.76 -2.41 51.02
C VAL A 205 20.28 -3.27 52.20
N LEU A 206 19.68 -4.43 51.92
CA LEU A 206 19.27 -5.38 52.97
C LEU A 206 20.48 -5.90 53.78
N GLY A 207 21.59 -6.21 53.09
CA GLY A 207 22.83 -6.64 53.73
C GLY A 207 23.44 -5.55 54.62
N ALA A 208 23.52 -4.31 54.14
CA ALA A 208 24.00 -3.18 54.92
C ALA A 208 23.11 -2.90 56.15
N GLY A 209 21.79 -2.95 55.98
CA GLY A 209 20.83 -2.75 57.07
C GLY A 209 20.96 -3.81 58.17
N SER A 210 21.05 -5.08 57.78
CA SER A 210 21.23 -6.19 58.73
C SER A 210 22.59 -6.13 59.44
N PHE A 211 23.67 -5.77 58.75
CA PHE A 211 24.98 -5.54 59.36
C PHE A 211 24.94 -4.39 60.39
N TYR A 212 24.26 -3.28 60.07
CA TYR A 212 24.15 -2.14 60.99
C TYR A 212 23.38 -2.49 62.26
N ILE A 213 22.30 -3.26 62.15
CA ILE A 213 21.52 -3.74 63.30
C ILE A 213 22.39 -4.65 64.18
N TRP A 214 23.11 -5.59 63.57
CA TRP A 214 24.00 -6.49 64.29
C TRP A 214 25.12 -5.74 65.02
N GLN A 215 25.76 -4.76 64.37
CA GLN A 215 26.82 -3.96 64.97
C GLN A 215 26.33 -3.10 66.14
N ARG A 216 25.07 -2.66 66.11
CA ARG A 216 24.45 -1.93 67.22
C ARG A 216 24.15 -2.84 68.42
N GLN A 217 23.68 -4.07 68.18
CA GLN A 217 23.43 -5.05 69.24
C GLN A 217 24.73 -5.46 69.95
N ALA A 218 25.79 -5.74 69.18
CA ALA A 218 27.09 -6.13 69.74
C ALA A 218 27.70 -5.06 70.67
N ARG A 219 27.44 -3.76 70.43
CA ARG A 219 27.91 -2.69 71.34
C ARG A 219 27.13 -2.64 72.65
N LEU A 220 25.82 -2.92 72.64
CA LEU A 220 24.98 -2.86 73.84
C LEU A 220 25.30 -4.00 74.83
N GLU A 221 25.73 -5.16 74.34
CA GLU A 221 26.14 -6.28 75.20
C GLU A 221 27.54 -6.10 75.83
N SER A 222 28.34 -5.16 75.32
CA SER A 222 29.69 -4.89 75.83
C SER A 222 29.73 -3.88 77.00
N GLU A 223 28.61 -3.26 77.36
CA GLU A 223 28.54 -2.44 78.58
C GLU A 223 28.43 -3.34 79.82
N PRO A 224 29.35 -3.24 80.79
CA PRO A 224 29.30 -4.03 82.01
C PRO A 224 28.05 -3.66 82.81
N LYS A 225 27.24 -4.66 83.17
CA LYS A 225 26.06 -4.48 84.02
C LYS A 225 26.48 -3.80 85.34
N PRO A 226 25.74 -2.79 85.82
CA PRO A 226 26.00 -2.17 87.11
C PRO A 226 25.98 -3.26 88.18
N GLN A 227 27.04 -3.33 88.99
CA GLN A 227 27.07 -4.19 90.18
C GLN A 227 26.16 -3.56 91.23
N GLU A 228 25.07 -4.25 91.58
CA GLU A 228 24.26 -3.99 92.79
C GLU A 228 24.95 -4.57 94.04
#